data_AF-A0A3C1W6Q8-F1
#
_entry.id   AF-A0A3C1W6Q8-F1
#
_cell.length_a   1.000
_cell.length_b   1.000
_cell.length_c   1.000
_cell.angle_alpha   90.00
_cell.angle_beta   90.00
_cell.angle_gamma   90.00
#
_symmetry.space_group_name_H-M   'P 1'
#
loop_
_entity.id
_entity.type
_entity.pdbx_description
1 polymer ?
#
loop_
_entity_poly.entity_id
_entity_poly.type
_entity_poly.pdbx_seq_one_letter_code
_entity_poly.pdbx_strand_id
1 'polypeptide(L)'
;MPDLQRWINRIAPAGRRRWLVIVPVLAVAGLSLLPFAFPLPSQLRSAPSQSIVITDRNGLVLDNMARPDYFRHEPVSLAEVPPALIDATLVAEDKRFFSHSG
;
A
#
# COMPACT_ATOMS: atom_id res chain seq x y z
N MET A 1 18.35 34.16 24.51
CA MET A 1 18.20 34.93 23.25
C MET A 1 16.78 35.49 23.14
N PRO A 2 16.53 36.72 23.62
CA PRO A 2 15.20 37.34 23.73
C PRO A 2 14.59 37.81 22.39
N ASP A 3 15.39 37.89 21.33
CA ASP A 3 14.97 38.53 20.07
C ASP A 3 14.09 37.64 19.18
N LEU A 4 14.23 36.32 19.29
CA LEU A 4 13.40 35.36 18.54
C LEU A 4 11.92 35.46 18.96
N GLN A 5 11.66 35.63 20.26
CA GLN A 5 10.32 35.77 20.81
C GLN A 5 9.63 37.08 20.39
N ARG A 6 10.40 38.18 20.24
CA ARG A 6 9.85 39.46 19.79
C ARG A 6 9.47 39.43 18.30
N TRP A 7 10.26 38.74 17.46
CA TRP A 7 9.96 38.61 16.04
C TRP A 7 8.69 37.77 15.79
N ILE A 8 8.53 36.66 16.53
CA ILE A 8 7.32 35.80 16.46
C ILE A 8 6.06 36.58 16.87
N ASN A 9 6.12 37.40 17.91
CA ASN A 9 4.98 38.20 18.38
C ASN A 9 4.60 39.35 17.44
N ARG A 10 5.48 39.74 16.51
CA ARG A 10 5.23 40.83 15.54
C ARG A 10 4.44 40.37 14.31
N ILE A 11 4.46 39.08 13.99
CA ILE A 11 3.87 38.52 12.76
C ILE A 11 2.43 38.04 12.98
N ALA A 12 2.06 37.66 14.21
CA ALA A 12 0.68 37.25 14.51
C ALA A 12 0.27 37.62 15.96
N PRO A 13 -0.89 38.30 16.17
CA PRO A 13 -1.41 38.54 17.51
C PRO A 13 -1.69 37.19 18.23
N ALA A 14 -1.59 37.17 19.56
CA ALA A 14 -1.63 35.94 20.37
C ALA A 14 -2.80 35.00 20.07
N GLY A 15 -3.96 35.52 19.64
CA GLY A 15 -5.12 34.73 19.21
C GLY A 15 -4.97 34.00 17.87
N ARG A 16 -4.15 34.48 16.93
CA ARG A 16 -3.87 33.83 15.64
C ARG A 16 -2.75 32.79 15.71
N ARG A 17 -1.91 32.84 16.76
CA ARG A 17 -0.78 31.91 16.93
C ARG A 17 -1.21 30.45 17.08
N ARG A 18 -2.37 30.18 17.68
CA ARG A 18 -2.94 28.81 17.75
C ARG A 18 -3.32 28.29 16.37
N TRP A 19 -3.90 29.14 15.53
CA TRP A 19 -4.29 28.77 14.16
C TRP A 19 -3.11 28.44 13.26
N LEU A 20 -1.93 29.05 13.49
CA LEU A 20 -0.70 28.70 12.78
C LEU A 20 -0.24 27.26 13.02
N VAL A 21 -0.68 26.61 14.11
CA VAL A 21 -0.37 25.20 14.41
C VAL A 21 -1.56 24.30 14.05
N ILE A 22 -2.77 24.73 14.39
CA ILE A 22 -3.99 23.95 14.17
C ILE A 22 -4.22 23.68 12.68
N VAL A 23 -4.06 24.68 11.81
CA VAL A 23 -4.32 24.51 10.36
C VAL A 23 -3.39 23.49 9.72
N PRO A 24 -2.05 23.56 9.89
CA PRO A 24 -1.16 22.52 9.36
C PRO A 24 -1.44 21.12 9.92
N VAL A 25 -1.73 21.01 11.22
CA VAL A 25 -2.03 19.71 11.85
C VAL A 25 -3.29 19.10 11.25
N LEU A 26 -4.35 19.90 11.09
CA LEU A 26 -5.58 19.44 10.44
C LEU A 26 -5.38 19.12 8.96
N ALA A 27 -4.54 19.88 8.26
CA ALA A 27 -4.21 19.61 6.87
C ALA A 27 -3.46 18.27 6.71
N VAL A 28 -2.46 18.01 7.56
CA VAL A 28 -1.74 16.73 7.58
C VAL A 28 -2.69 15.59 7.93
N ALA A 29 -3.48 15.74 9.00
CA ALA A 29 -4.46 14.72 9.39
C ALA A 29 -5.49 14.45 8.28
N GLY A 30 -5.99 15.49 7.63
CA GLY A 30 -6.89 15.38 6.49
C GLY A 30 -6.27 14.67 5.30
N LEU A 31 -5.01 15.00 4.97
CA LEU A 31 -4.28 14.35 3.88
C LEU A 31 -4.01 12.87 4.18
N SER A 32 -3.66 12.52 5.43
CA SER A 32 -3.45 11.14 5.85
C SER A 32 -4.74 10.30 5.82
N LEU A 33 -5.90 10.92 5.98
CA LEU A 33 -7.20 10.24 5.92
C LEU A 33 -7.78 10.16 4.51
N LEU A 34 -7.28 10.99 3.57
CA LEU A 34 -7.80 11.09 2.21
C LEU A 34 -7.86 9.74 1.46
N PRO A 35 -6.87 8.83 1.56
CA PRO A 35 -6.93 7.53 0.86
C PRO A 35 -8.14 6.69 1.26
N PHE A 36 -8.62 6.80 2.51
CA PHE A 36 -9.77 6.05 3.01
C PHE A 36 -11.11 6.56 2.49
N ALA A 37 -11.14 7.73 1.84
CA ALA A 37 -12.34 8.27 1.20
C ALA A 37 -12.65 7.60 -0.14
N PHE A 38 -11.69 6.85 -0.71
CA PHE A 38 -11.84 6.16 -1.98
C PHE A 38 -12.11 4.67 -1.76
N PRO A 39 -13.13 4.09 -2.41
CA PRO A 39 -13.37 2.66 -2.30
C PRO A 39 -12.23 1.88 -2.94
N LEU A 40 -11.84 0.77 -2.29
CA LEU A 40 -10.95 -0.21 -2.90
C LEU A 40 -11.57 -0.74 -4.20
N PRO A 41 -10.79 -0.85 -5.30
CA PRO A 41 -11.23 -1.52 -6.52
C PRO A 41 -11.85 -2.90 -6.22
N SER A 42 -13.00 -3.20 -6.81
CA SER A 42 -13.72 -4.46 -6.56
C SER A 42 -12.89 -5.68 -6.92
N GLN A 43 -11.98 -5.55 -7.88
CA GLN A 43 -11.05 -6.59 -8.32
C GLN A 43 -10.13 -7.09 -7.21
N LEU A 44 -9.79 -6.24 -6.22
CA LEU A 44 -8.98 -6.63 -5.06
C LEU A 44 -9.74 -7.50 -4.06
N ARG A 45 -11.08 -7.53 -4.14
CA ARG A 45 -11.94 -8.36 -3.29
C ARG A 45 -12.29 -9.69 -3.94
N SER A 46 -12.12 -9.79 -5.25
CA SER A 46 -12.37 -11.01 -6.01
C SER A 46 -11.25 -12.02 -5.80
N ALA A 47 -11.60 -13.30 -5.86
CA ALA A 47 -10.59 -14.35 -5.92
C ALA A 47 -9.68 -14.12 -7.14
N PRO A 48 -8.35 -14.33 -7.02
CA PRO A 48 -7.46 -14.16 -8.16
C PRO A 48 -7.85 -15.12 -9.27
N SER A 49 -7.89 -14.63 -10.52
CA SER A 49 -8.22 -15.49 -11.66
C SER A 49 -7.09 -16.50 -11.88
N GLN A 50 -7.42 -17.77 -12.04
CA GLN A 50 -6.45 -18.83 -12.34
C GLN A 50 -6.44 -19.15 -13.84
N SER A 51 -5.31 -19.67 -14.33
CA SER A 51 -5.22 -20.28 -15.65
C SER A 51 -6.05 -21.56 -15.74
N ILE A 52 -6.51 -21.90 -16.95
CA ILE A 52 -7.15 -23.20 -17.20
C ILE A 52 -6.06 -24.27 -17.18
N VAL A 53 -6.26 -25.28 -16.34
CA VAL A 53 -5.40 -26.47 -16.25
C VAL A 53 -6.02 -27.59 -17.08
N ILE A 54 -5.32 -28.03 -18.12
CA ILE A 54 -5.71 -29.19 -18.93
C ILE A 54 -5.11 -30.43 -18.29
N THR A 55 -5.95 -31.43 -18.00
CA THR A 55 -5.52 -32.70 -17.42
C THR A 55 -5.85 -33.88 -18.35
N ASP A 56 -5.08 -34.96 -18.23
CA ASP A 56 -5.37 -36.23 -18.91
C ASP A 56 -6.47 -37.02 -18.16
N ARG A 57 -6.82 -38.20 -18.68
CA ARG A 57 -7.84 -39.09 -18.05
C ARG A 57 -7.48 -39.58 -16.65
N ASN A 58 -6.20 -39.50 -16.26
CA ASN A 58 -5.67 -39.93 -14.98
C ASN A 58 -5.44 -38.73 -14.03
N GLY A 59 -5.77 -37.50 -14.46
CA GLY A 59 -5.57 -36.27 -13.70
C GLY A 59 -4.16 -35.68 -13.81
N LEU A 60 -3.29 -36.22 -14.69
CA LEU A 60 -1.97 -35.64 -14.93
C LEU A 60 -2.10 -34.32 -15.68
N VAL A 61 -1.46 -33.27 -15.18
CA VAL A 61 -1.44 -31.95 -15.84
C VAL A 61 -0.70 -32.04 -17.18
N LEU A 62 -1.39 -31.70 -18.26
CA LEU A 62 -0.85 -31.66 -19.62
C LEU A 62 -0.43 -30.25 -20.04
N ASP A 63 -1.21 -29.23 -19.66
CA ASP A 63 -0.90 -27.84 -19.98
C ASP A 63 -1.60 -26.86 -19.02
N ASN A 64 -1.03 -25.66 -18.92
CA ASN A 64 -1.63 -24.49 -18.30
C ASN A 64 -1.84 -23.43 -19.38
N MET A 65 -3.10 -23.28 -19.82
CA MET A 65 -3.41 -22.29 -20.84
C MET A 65 -3.23 -20.87 -20.29
N ALA A 66 -2.63 -20.03 -21.12
CA ALA A 66 -2.58 -18.59 -20.85
C ALA A 66 -4.01 -18.04 -20.78
N ARG A 67 -4.25 -17.14 -19.84
CA ARG A 67 -5.48 -16.36 -19.76
C ARG A 67 -5.57 -15.39 -20.96
N PRO A 68 -6.71 -14.71 -21.17
CA PRO A 68 -6.86 -13.73 -22.25
C PRO A 68 -5.86 -12.57 -22.22
N ASP A 69 -5.22 -12.33 -21.07
CA ASP A 69 -4.15 -11.35 -20.88
C ASP A 69 -2.76 -11.87 -21.29
N TYR A 70 -2.67 -13.08 -21.86
CA TYR A 70 -1.44 -13.78 -22.25
C TYR A 70 -0.53 -14.20 -21.08
N PHE A 71 -1.00 -14.06 -19.84
CA PHE A 71 -0.25 -14.53 -18.67
C PHE A 71 -0.77 -15.89 -18.20
N ARG A 72 0.15 -16.69 -17.67
CA ARG A 72 -0.19 -17.86 -16.87
C ARG A 72 -0.22 -17.45 -15.41
N HIS A 73 -1.24 -17.89 -14.68
CA HIS A 73 -1.40 -17.51 -13.30
C HIS A 73 -1.89 -18.66 -12.45
N GLU A 74 -1.17 -18.89 -11.36
CA GLU A 74 -1.44 -19.89 -10.35
C GLU A 74 -1.44 -19.17 -9.00
N PRO A 75 -2.62 -18.87 -8.45
CA PRO A 75 -2.73 -18.25 -7.14
C PRO A 75 -2.22 -19.21 -6.07
N VAL A 76 -1.29 -18.76 -5.23
CA VAL A 76 -0.79 -19.51 -4.07
C VAL A 76 -1.03 -18.71 -2.79
N SER A 77 -1.27 -19.40 -1.69
CA SER A 77 -1.33 -18.78 -0.37
C SER A 77 0.08 -18.40 0.11
N LEU A 78 0.17 -17.41 0.99
CA LEU A 78 1.47 -17.00 1.54
C LEU A 78 2.19 -18.13 2.27
N ALA A 79 1.45 -19.07 2.87
CA ALA A 79 2.01 -20.22 3.58
C ALA A 79 2.70 -21.23 2.65
N GLU A 80 2.34 -21.25 1.37
CA GLU A 80 2.96 -22.10 0.35
C GLU A 80 4.23 -21.47 -0.24
N VAL A 81 4.46 -20.17 -0.02
CA VAL A 81 5.64 -19.47 -0.53
C VAL A 81 6.85 -19.74 0.39
N PRO A 82 7.96 -20.27 -0.15
CA PRO A 82 9.19 -20.46 0.59
C PRO A 82 9.68 -19.15 1.25
N PRO A 83 10.15 -19.18 2.52
CA PRO A 83 10.65 -17.98 3.20
C PRO A 83 11.72 -17.21 2.41
N ALA A 84 12.61 -17.93 1.73
CA ALA A 84 13.65 -17.32 0.91
C ALA A 84 13.10 -16.48 -0.26
N LEU A 85 11.95 -16.87 -0.85
CA LEU A 85 11.30 -16.07 -1.90
C LEU A 85 10.63 -14.82 -1.32
N ILE A 86 10.05 -14.92 -0.13
CA ILE A 86 9.50 -13.76 0.58
C ILE A 86 10.63 -12.76 0.86
N ASP A 87 11.73 -13.21 1.46
CA ASP A 87 12.89 -12.35 1.77
C ASP A 87 13.49 -11.73 0.51
N ALA A 88 13.66 -12.50 -0.57
CA ALA A 88 14.17 -11.99 -1.83
C ALA A 88 13.27 -10.89 -2.42
N THR A 89 11.94 -11.09 -2.36
CA THR A 89 10.96 -10.12 -2.85
C THR A 89 11.00 -8.84 -2.04
N LEU A 90 11.02 -8.94 -0.70
CA LEU A 90 11.12 -7.79 0.19
C LEU A 90 12.44 -7.04 -0.05
N VAL A 91 13.55 -7.74 -0.23
CA VAL A 91 14.84 -7.09 -0.49
C VAL A 91 14.87 -6.37 -1.83
N ALA A 92 14.26 -6.95 -2.86
CA ALA A 92 14.24 -6.42 -4.22
C ALA A 92 13.26 -5.25 -4.40
N GLU A 93 12.05 -5.39 -3.87
CA GLU A 93 10.94 -4.45 -4.09
C GLU A 93 10.86 -3.40 -2.98
N ASP A 94 10.66 -3.83 -1.73
CA ASP A 94 10.55 -2.93 -0.57
C ASP A 94 11.03 -3.56 0.75
N LYS A 95 12.26 -3.20 1.13
CA LYS A 95 12.90 -3.67 2.38
C LYS A 95 12.18 -3.22 3.63
N ARG A 96 11.39 -2.16 3.53
CA ARG A 96 10.68 -1.55 4.65
C ARG A 96 9.22 -1.94 4.68
N PHE A 97 8.78 -2.90 3.85
CA PHE A 97 7.38 -3.30 3.71
C PHE A 97 6.61 -3.38 5.05
N PHE A 98 7.21 -4.03 6.06
CA PHE A 98 6.59 -4.20 7.38
C PHE A 98 6.74 -3.03 8.36
N SER A 99 7.45 -1.98 7.98
CA SER A 99 7.81 -0.84 8.85
C SER A 99 7.46 0.53 8.27
N HIS A 100 7.13 0.61 6.97
CA HIS A 100 6.70 1.85 6.35
C HIS A 100 5.23 2.16 6.69
N SER A 101 4.87 3.44 6.73
CA SER A 101 3.51 3.87 7.10
C SER A 101 2.48 3.80 5.96
N GLY A 102 2.88 3.25 4.81
CA GLY A 102 2.09 3.23 3.58
C GLY A 102 2.43 4.40 2.66
#